data_AF-A0A256ZEH5-F1
#
_entry.id   AF-A0A256ZEH5-F1
#
_cell.length_a   1.000
_cell.length_b   1.000
_cell.length_c   1.000
_cell.angle_alpha   90.00
_cell.angle_beta   90.00
_cell.angle_gamma   90.00
#
_symmetry.space_group_name_H-M   'P 1'
#
loop_
_entity.id
_entity.type
_entity.pdbx_description
1 polymer ?
#
loop_
_entity_poly.entity_id
_entity_poly.type
_entity_poly.pdbx_seq_one_letter_code
_entity_poly.pdbx_strand_id
1 'polypeptide(L)'
;MKKAQVYIVFAIVALAMCASLYGVLAFKMQVTYELQYSIEISGKGNFTINIPIPPKLSWQKTLSANVSVVKGEGKVSYNLDKGYIRIFSSNYVKYDAKVNTLVTGTYSSRDILRKLNITLDEYLAEVKGDLGENYTKLVSPTYWWNYSDPRFETFLKDFLSEYNITSIEELKNFKLSKVVSMIRQYVARKLNYTPISGGRQNIFEALNKSLGDCSEYSDALEN
;
A
#
# COMPACT_ATOMS: atom_id res chain seq x y z
N MET A 1 24.13 -18.41 48.42
CA MET A 1 23.66 -18.80 47.08
C MET A 1 22.12 -18.87 46.98
N LYS A 2 21.37 -17.78 47.22
CA LYS A 2 19.88 -17.81 47.09
C LYS A 2 19.27 -16.60 46.38
N LYS A 3 19.91 -15.42 46.40
CA LYS A 3 19.38 -14.22 45.71
C LYS A 3 19.75 -14.16 44.22
N ALA A 4 21.00 -14.46 43.86
CA ALA A 4 21.48 -14.40 42.47
C ALA A 4 20.73 -15.37 41.52
N GLN A 5 20.42 -16.58 41.99
CA GLN A 5 19.63 -17.55 41.22
C GLN A 5 18.19 -17.07 40.96
N VAL A 6 17.58 -16.39 41.93
CA VAL A 6 16.23 -15.81 41.77
C VAL A 6 16.24 -14.70 40.73
N TYR A 7 17.23 -13.80 40.75
CA TYR A 7 17.34 -12.74 39.73
C TYR A 7 17.62 -13.29 38.33
N ILE A 8 18.42 -14.35 38.22
CA ILE A 8 18.68 -15.03 36.93
C ILE A 8 17.40 -15.68 36.40
N VAL A 9 16.60 -16.32 37.26
CA VAL A 9 15.30 -16.89 36.86
C VAL A 9 14.33 -15.79 36.42
N PHE A 10 14.24 -14.69 37.15
CA PHE A 10 13.41 -13.55 36.74
C PHE A 10 13.88 -12.91 35.43
N ALA A 11 15.19 -12.80 35.20
CA ALA A 11 15.74 -12.31 33.94
C ALA A 11 15.45 -13.25 32.76
N ILE A 12 15.54 -14.57 32.96
CA ILE A 12 15.20 -15.58 31.95
C ILE A 12 13.70 -15.57 31.65
N VAL A 13 12.85 -15.46 32.68
CA VAL A 13 11.38 -15.37 32.51
C VAL A 13 11.00 -14.05 31.84
N ALA A 14 11.64 -12.93 32.19
CA ALA A 14 11.42 -11.65 31.51
C ALA A 14 11.89 -11.68 30.05
N LEU A 15 13.05 -12.30 29.74
CA LEU A 15 13.50 -12.50 28.36
C LEU A 15 12.54 -13.42 27.58
N ALA A 16 12.06 -14.51 28.20
CA ALA A 16 11.11 -15.43 27.58
C ALA A 16 9.74 -14.76 27.36
N MET A 17 9.29 -13.93 28.31
CA MET A 17 8.07 -13.14 28.17
C MET A 17 8.21 -12.08 27.08
N CYS A 18 9.31 -11.32 27.03
CA CYS A 18 9.58 -10.37 25.95
C CYS A 18 9.74 -11.07 24.58
N ALA A 19 10.37 -12.24 24.52
CA ALA A 19 10.47 -13.03 23.28
C ALA A 19 9.12 -13.60 22.83
N SER A 20 8.23 -13.94 23.77
CA SER A 20 6.89 -14.45 23.48
C SER A 20 5.86 -13.36 23.15
N LEU A 21 6.04 -12.13 23.67
CA LEU A 21 5.11 -11.00 23.49
C LEU A 21 5.38 -10.16 22.23
N TYR A 22 6.61 -10.17 21.70
CA TYR A 22 6.97 -9.34 20.53
C TYR A 22 7.04 -10.10 19.18
N GLY A 23 6.75 -11.41 19.14
CA GLY A 23 7.30 -12.25 18.06
C GLY A 23 6.40 -12.88 17.01
N VAL A 24 5.17 -13.34 17.30
CA VAL A 24 4.64 -14.47 16.48
C VAL A 24 3.19 -14.39 15.98
N LEU A 25 2.27 -13.65 16.61
CA LEU A 25 0.83 -13.86 16.31
C LEU A 25 0.05 -12.65 15.77
N ALA A 26 0.57 -11.43 15.83
CA ALA A 26 -0.20 -10.24 15.45
C ALA A 26 -0.54 -10.16 13.95
N PHE A 27 0.16 -10.90 13.07
CA PHE A 27 0.02 -10.80 11.62
C PHE A 27 -0.58 -12.03 10.93
N LYS A 28 -1.06 -13.05 11.67
CA LYS A 28 -1.85 -14.17 11.14
C LYS A 28 -3.29 -14.18 11.67
N MET A 29 -3.82 -13.01 11.99
CA MET A 29 -5.20 -12.87 12.43
C MET A 29 -6.12 -12.71 11.22
N GLN A 30 -7.27 -13.35 11.31
CA GLN A 30 -8.38 -13.09 10.41
C GLN A 30 -9.19 -11.92 10.95
N VAL A 31 -9.35 -10.88 10.14
CA VAL A 31 -10.12 -9.69 10.47
C VAL A 31 -11.17 -9.51 9.38
N THR A 32 -12.41 -9.30 9.80
CA THR A 32 -13.48 -8.85 8.91
C THR A 32 -13.70 -7.36 9.13
N TYR A 33 -13.65 -6.59 8.05
CA TYR A 33 -14.02 -5.17 8.06
C TYR A 33 -15.22 -4.93 7.14
N GLU A 34 -16.06 -3.97 7.52
CA GLU A 34 -17.15 -3.45 6.69
C GLU A 34 -16.65 -2.15 6.04
N LEU A 35 -16.60 -2.11 4.71
CA LEU A 35 -16.44 -0.87 3.95
C LEU A 35 -17.83 -0.33 3.61
N GLN A 36 -18.09 0.89 4.06
CA GLN A 36 -19.34 1.59 3.75
C GLN A 36 -19.08 2.71 2.74
N TYR A 37 -19.80 2.65 1.63
CA TYR A 37 -19.79 3.68 0.59
C TYR A 37 -21.16 4.32 0.52
N SER A 38 -21.22 5.65 0.58
CA SER A 38 -22.41 6.43 0.25
C SER A 38 -22.08 7.26 -0.98
N ILE A 39 -22.70 6.95 -2.11
CA ILE A 39 -22.40 7.55 -3.41
C ILE A 39 -23.63 8.27 -3.91
N GLU A 40 -23.46 9.56 -4.23
CA GLU A 40 -24.48 10.41 -4.81
C GLU A 40 -23.95 11.01 -6.09
N ILE A 41 -24.63 10.77 -7.21
CA ILE A 41 -24.25 11.30 -8.52
C ILE A 41 -25.45 11.97 -9.16
N SER A 42 -25.22 13.18 -9.66
CA SER A 42 -26.14 13.93 -10.50
C SER A 42 -25.46 14.27 -11.83
N GLY A 43 -26.13 14.02 -12.94
CA GLY A 43 -25.63 14.30 -14.29
C GLY A 43 -26.75 14.32 -15.33
N LYS A 44 -26.40 14.53 -16.60
CA LYS A 44 -27.36 14.39 -17.70
C LYS A 44 -27.18 13.04 -18.38
N GLY A 45 -28.28 12.31 -18.58
CA GLY A 45 -28.28 11.04 -19.31
C GLY A 45 -27.88 9.83 -18.49
N ASN A 46 -27.57 8.74 -19.19
CA ASN A 46 -27.22 7.45 -18.59
C ASN A 46 -25.75 7.43 -18.18
N PHE A 47 -25.45 6.91 -17.00
CA PHE A 47 -24.10 6.74 -16.51
C PHE A 47 -23.91 5.39 -15.83
N THR A 48 -22.65 4.95 -15.77
CA THR A 48 -22.22 3.72 -15.10
C THR A 48 -21.19 4.07 -14.04
N ILE A 49 -21.43 3.67 -12.80
CA ILE A 49 -20.50 3.84 -11.68
C ILE A 49 -19.85 2.49 -11.41
N ASN A 50 -18.52 2.44 -11.34
CA ASN A 50 -17.81 1.27 -10.85
C ASN A 50 -17.25 1.59 -9.46
N ILE A 51 -17.73 0.89 -8.45
CA ILE A 51 -17.19 0.95 -7.10
C ILE A 51 -16.18 -0.19 -6.98
N PRO A 52 -14.88 0.11 -6.82
CA PRO A 52 -13.90 -0.92 -6.55
C PRO A 52 -14.19 -1.54 -5.19
N ILE A 53 -14.16 -2.86 -5.13
CA ILE A 53 -14.21 -3.61 -3.87
C ILE A 53 -12.95 -4.48 -3.75
N PRO A 54 -12.53 -4.84 -2.53
CA PRO A 54 -11.33 -5.64 -2.35
C PRO A 54 -11.40 -6.95 -3.18
N PRO A 55 -10.45 -7.17 -4.12
CA PRO A 55 -10.47 -8.34 -5.00
C PRO A 55 -10.13 -9.60 -4.22
N LYS A 56 -10.44 -10.76 -4.83
CA LYS A 56 -10.05 -12.06 -4.29
C LYS A 56 -8.56 -12.30 -4.48
N LEU A 57 -7.86 -12.40 -3.36
CA LEU A 57 -6.44 -12.73 -3.27
C LEU A 57 -6.26 -13.95 -2.36
N SER A 58 -5.06 -14.54 -2.32
CA SER A 58 -4.79 -15.67 -1.40
C SER A 58 -5.00 -15.31 0.08
N TRP A 59 -4.93 -14.03 0.41
CA TRP A 59 -5.00 -13.49 1.75
C TRP A 59 -6.23 -12.58 1.99
N GLN A 60 -7.07 -12.38 0.99
CA GLN A 60 -8.22 -11.48 1.07
C GLN A 60 -9.40 -12.02 0.27
N LYS A 61 -10.61 -11.90 0.81
CA LYS A 61 -11.84 -12.17 0.05
C LYS A 61 -12.98 -11.26 0.48
N THR A 62 -13.72 -10.75 -0.50
CA THR A 62 -15.03 -10.13 -0.23
C THR A 62 -16.04 -11.23 0.12
N LEU A 63 -16.62 -11.16 1.31
CA LEU A 63 -17.62 -12.13 1.81
C LEU A 63 -19.02 -11.82 1.27
N SER A 64 -19.39 -10.54 1.28
CA SER A 64 -20.70 -10.08 0.85
C SER A 64 -20.64 -8.61 0.45
N ALA A 65 -21.44 -8.23 -0.54
CA ALA A 65 -21.76 -6.84 -0.81
C ALA A 65 -23.28 -6.67 -0.77
N ASN A 66 -23.76 -5.70 -0.01
CA ASN A 66 -25.15 -5.27 -0.02
C ASN A 66 -25.21 -3.85 -0.57
N VAL A 67 -26.01 -3.63 -1.60
CA VAL A 67 -26.13 -2.34 -2.28
C VAL A 67 -27.60 -1.98 -2.35
N SER A 68 -27.92 -0.79 -1.84
CA SER A 68 -29.28 -0.29 -1.79
C SER A 68 -29.38 1.05 -2.52
N VAL A 69 -30.44 1.20 -3.32
CA VAL A 69 -30.81 2.50 -3.92
C VAL A 69 -31.53 3.28 -2.83
N VAL A 70 -30.93 4.39 -2.37
CA VAL A 70 -31.55 5.28 -1.38
C VAL A 70 -32.49 6.27 -2.06
N LYS A 71 -32.13 6.74 -3.26
CA LYS A 71 -32.93 7.69 -4.05
C LYS A 71 -32.59 7.57 -5.54
N GLY A 72 -33.59 7.75 -6.41
CA GLY A 72 -33.46 7.60 -7.86
C GLY A 72 -33.76 6.17 -8.33
N GLU A 73 -33.42 5.87 -9.58
CA GLU A 73 -33.60 4.54 -10.17
C GLU A 73 -32.29 4.02 -10.72
N GLY A 74 -32.00 2.73 -10.51
CA GLY A 74 -30.94 2.09 -11.26
C GLY A 74 -30.80 0.61 -10.95
N LYS A 75 -29.88 -0.02 -11.67
CA LYS A 75 -29.63 -1.47 -11.61
C LYS A 75 -28.24 -1.70 -11.09
N VAL A 76 -28.13 -2.60 -10.12
CA VAL A 76 -26.86 -3.04 -9.56
C VAL A 76 -26.45 -4.36 -10.21
N SER A 77 -25.19 -4.45 -10.61
CA SER A 77 -24.51 -5.70 -10.96
C SER A 77 -23.20 -5.75 -10.19
N TYR A 78 -22.72 -6.92 -9.81
CA TYR A 78 -21.44 -7.02 -9.11
C TYR A 78 -20.73 -8.33 -9.47
N ASN A 79 -19.42 -8.31 -9.33
CA ASN A 79 -18.59 -9.51 -9.37
C ASN A 79 -17.59 -9.43 -8.22
N LEU A 80 -17.87 -10.18 -7.16
CA LEU A 80 -17.08 -10.17 -5.93
C LEU A 80 -15.68 -10.76 -6.13
N ASP A 81 -15.54 -11.75 -7.02
CA ASP A 81 -14.23 -12.33 -7.35
C ASP A 81 -13.36 -11.34 -8.14
N LYS A 82 -13.96 -10.62 -9.11
CA LYS A 82 -13.28 -9.59 -9.93
C LYS A 82 -13.12 -8.24 -9.23
N GLY A 83 -13.65 -8.07 -8.02
CA GLY A 83 -13.40 -6.88 -7.22
C GLY A 83 -14.19 -5.63 -7.63
N TYR A 84 -15.42 -5.77 -8.15
CA TYR A 84 -16.24 -4.57 -8.44
C TYR A 84 -17.74 -4.71 -8.15
N ILE A 85 -18.35 -3.57 -7.82
CA ILE A 85 -19.79 -3.31 -7.91
C ILE A 85 -20.00 -2.30 -9.04
N ARG A 86 -20.98 -2.55 -9.90
CA ARG A 86 -21.33 -1.69 -11.02
C ARG A 86 -22.78 -1.28 -10.95
N ILE A 87 -23.00 0.03 -11.01
CA ILE A 87 -24.30 0.66 -10.91
C ILE A 87 -24.62 1.33 -12.23
N PHE A 88 -25.77 1.00 -12.81
CA PHE A 88 -26.31 1.61 -14.01
C PHE A 88 -27.48 2.52 -13.64
N SER A 89 -27.44 3.79 -14.02
CA SER A 89 -28.44 4.76 -13.63
C SER A 89 -28.59 5.88 -14.65
N SER A 90 -29.62 6.71 -14.49
CA SER A 90 -29.82 7.94 -15.28
C SER A 90 -30.07 9.14 -14.38
N ASN A 91 -29.69 10.33 -14.85
CA ASN A 91 -29.94 11.66 -14.27
C ASN A 91 -29.45 11.90 -12.82
N TYR A 92 -30.02 11.21 -11.84
CA TYR A 92 -29.68 11.34 -10.44
C TYR A 92 -29.82 10.01 -9.73
N VAL A 93 -28.87 9.68 -8.87
CA VAL A 93 -29.00 8.52 -7.99
C VAL A 93 -28.15 8.63 -6.74
N LYS A 94 -28.67 8.04 -5.66
CA LYS A 94 -27.97 7.85 -4.40
C LYS A 94 -28.00 6.37 -4.00
N TYR A 95 -26.83 5.81 -3.73
CA TYR A 95 -26.66 4.43 -3.28
C TYR A 95 -25.86 4.35 -1.99
N ASP A 96 -26.24 3.41 -1.14
CA ASP A 96 -25.41 2.94 -0.04
C ASP A 96 -24.96 1.50 -0.33
N ALA A 97 -23.65 1.27 -0.25
CA ALA A 97 -23.04 -0.04 -0.39
C ALA A 97 -22.27 -0.41 0.88
N LYS A 98 -22.53 -1.60 1.40
CA LYS A 98 -21.80 -2.22 2.51
C LYS A 98 -21.09 -3.47 2.03
N VAL A 99 -19.77 -3.49 2.17
CA VAL A 99 -18.92 -4.57 1.67
C VAL A 99 -18.17 -5.17 2.85
N ASN A 100 -18.47 -6.43 3.16
CA ASN A 100 -17.76 -7.17 4.20
C ASN A 100 -16.61 -7.92 3.57
N THR A 101 -15.40 -7.66 4.04
CA THR A 101 -14.18 -8.27 3.51
C THR A 101 -13.44 -8.96 4.63
N LEU A 102 -13.06 -10.21 4.38
CA LEU A 102 -12.14 -10.95 5.22
C LEU A 102 -10.72 -10.73 4.72
N VAL A 103 -9.85 -10.24 5.59
CA VAL A 103 -8.40 -10.26 5.38
C VAL A 103 -7.80 -11.25 6.37
N THR A 104 -6.99 -12.15 5.84
CA THR A 104 -6.12 -13.02 6.60
C THR A 104 -4.74 -12.41 6.54
N GLY A 105 -4.23 -11.92 7.66
CA GLY A 105 -2.83 -11.51 7.70
C GLY A 105 -1.93 -12.68 7.27
N THR A 106 -1.07 -12.45 6.30
CA THR A 106 -0.18 -13.49 5.75
C THR A 106 1.26 -13.32 6.18
N TYR A 107 1.61 -12.19 6.76
CA TYR A 107 3.00 -11.88 7.05
C TYR A 107 3.44 -12.53 8.37
N SER A 108 4.61 -13.17 8.34
CA SER A 108 5.33 -13.53 9.55
C SER A 108 6.18 -12.33 9.96
N SER A 109 6.07 -11.87 11.21
CA SER A 109 6.92 -10.78 11.72
C SER A 109 8.40 -11.11 11.56
N ARG A 110 8.77 -12.39 11.74
CA ARG A 110 10.13 -12.88 11.49
C ARG A 110 10.54 -12.69 10.03
N ASP A 111 9.64 -12.95 9.09
CA ASP A 111 9.93 -12.87 7.66
C ASP A 111 10.05 -11.41 7.21
N ILE A 112 9.18 -10.52 7.71
CA ILE A 112 9.30 -9.07 7.47
C ILE A 112 10.63 -8.56 8.04
N LEU A 113 10.94 -8.89 9.29
CA LEU A 113 12.18 -8.43 9.93
C LEU A 113 13.42 -8.98 9.21
N ARG A 114 13.38 -10.21 8.71
CA ARG A 114 14.42 -10.76 7.82
C ARG A 114 14.56 -9.90 6.56
N LYS A 115 13.46 -9.66 5.83
CA LYS A 115 13.46 -8.86 4.59
C LYS A 115 13.93 -7.41 4.80
N LEU A 116 13.60 -6.80 5.94
CA LEU A 116 14.05 -5.44 6.26
C LEU A 116 15.55 -5.36 6.63
N ASN A 117 16.17 -6.49 6.98
CA ASN A 117 17.55 -6.55 7.47
C ASN A 117 18.57 -7.02 6.40
N ILE A 118 18.10 -7.50 5.25
CA ILE A 118 18.94 -7.76 4.06
C ILE A 118 19.21 -6.47 3.28
N THR A 119 20.17 -6.48 2.36
CA THR A 119 20.47 -5.33 1.49
C THR A 119 19.35 -5.11 0.47
N LEU A 120 19.28 -3.91 -0.11
CA LEU A 120 18.36 -3.63 -1.21
C LEU A 120 18.65 -4.55 -2.41
N ASP A 121 19.92 -4.80 -2.73
CA ASP A 121 20.29 -5.69 -3.83
C ASP A 121 19.78 -7.13 -3.61
N GLU A 122 20.01 -7.69 -2.42
CA GLU A 122 19.51 -9.01 -2.03
C GLU A 122 17.98 -9.08 -2.12
N TYR A 123 17.29 -8.02 -1.68
CA TYR A 123 15.84 -7.93 -1.76
C TYR A 123 15.34 -7.90 -3.21
N LEU A 124 15.94 -7.06 -4.07
CA LEU A 124 15.56 -6.97 -5.48
C LEU A 124 15.82 -8.29 -6.22
N ALA A 125 16.89 -9.01 -5.89
CA ALA A 125 17.17 -10.34 -6.42
C ALA A 125 16.11 -11.36 -5.98
N GLU A 126 15.71 -11.37 -4.70
CA GLU A 126 14.62 -12.22 -4.16
C GLU A 126 13.31 -11.93 -4.91
N VAL A 127 12.92 -10.65 -5.02
CA VAL A 127 11.68 -10.22 -5.70
C VAL A 127 11.68 -10.59 -7.18
N LYS A 128 12.81 -10.41 -7.87
CA LYS A 128 12.95 -10.81 -9.28
C LYS A 128 12.83 -12.32 -9.45
N GLY A 129 13.39 -13.10 -8.52
CA GLY A 129 13.24 -14.55 -8.48
C GLY A 129 11.79 -14.99 -8.29
N ASP A 130 11.08 -14.38 -7.33
CA ASP A 130 9.69 -14.69 -7.00
C ASP A 130 8.72 -14.34 -8.14
N LEU A 131 8.95 -13.21 -8.84
CA LEU A 131 8.03 -12.69 -9.87
C LEU A 131 8.35 -13.22 -11.28
N GLY A 132 9.58 -13.69 -11.53
CA GLY A 132 10.00 -14.20 -12.84
C GLY A 132 9.69 -13.23 -13.98
N GLU A 133 8.99 -13.71 -15.01
CA GLU A 133 8.63 -12.89 -16.19
C GLU A 133 7.67 -11.72 -15.87
N ASN A 134 6.94 -11.79 -14.76
CA ASN A 134 6.04 -10.71 -14.34
C ASN A 134 6.80 -9.54 -13.70
N TYR A 135 8.05 -9.75 -13.26
CA TYR A 135 8.88 -8.69 -12.68
C TYR A 135 8.98 -7.50 -13.63
N THR A 136 9.38 -7.74 -14.88
CA THR A 136 9.55 -6.69 -15.89
C THR A 136 8.26 -5.91 -16.13
N LYS A 137 7.10 -6.59 -16.15
CA LYS A 137 5.80 -5.94 -16.35
C LYS A 137 5.43 -5.03 -15.18
N LEU A 138 5.78 -5.43 -13.95
CA LEU A 138 5.48 -4.68 -12.74
C LEU A 138 6.37 -3.45 -12.59
N VAL A 139 7.67 -3.61 -12.87
CA VAL A 139 8.62 -2.51 -12.74
C VAL A 139 8.68 -1.60 -13.97
N SER A 140 7.91 -1.86 -15.03
CA SER A 140 7.92 -1.04 -16.25
C SER A 140 7.36 0.37 -16.00
N PRO A 141 7.80 1.39 -16.76
CA PRO A 141 7.29 2.74 -16.58
C PRO A 141 5.80 2.79 -16.89
N THR A 142 5.05 3.51 -16.07
CA THR A 142 3.61 3.75 -16.25
C THR A 142 3.34 5.24 -16.46
N TYR A 143 2.09 5.58 -16.78
CA TYR A 143 1.69 7.00 -16.87
C TYR A 143 1.87 7.74 -15.52
N TRP A 144 1.63 7.06 -14.40
CA TRP A 144 1.67 7.65 -13.06
C TRP A 144 3.08 7.74 -12.48
N TRP A 145 3.92 6.74 -12.80
CA TRP A 145 5.32 6.65 -12.40
C TRP A 145 6.18 6.27 -13.61
N ASN A 146 6.78 7.28 -14.25
CA ASN A 146 7.56 7.11 -15.48
C ASN A 146 9.05 7.42 -15.26
N TYR A 147 9.83 6.47 -14.78
CA TYR A 147 11.28 6.67 -14.61
C TYR A 147 12.07 6.78 -15.92
N SER A 148 11.42 6.60 -17.08
CA SER A 148 12.00 6.95 -18.39
C SER A 148 11.87 8.46 -18.72
N ASP A 149 11.13 9.22 -17.90
CA ASP A 149 11.06 10.68 -18.03
C ASP A 149 12.40 11.31 -17.63
N PRO A 150 12.98 12.23 -18.43
CA PRO A 150 14.24 12.88 -18.09
C PRO A 150 14.25 13.62 -16.74
N ARG A 151 13.08 14.01 -16.23
CA ARG A 151 12.94 14.66 -14.91
C ARG A 151 13.25 13.71 -13.76
N PHE A 152 13.15 12.39 -13.97
CA PHE A 152 13.49 11.39 -12.96
C PHE A 152 14.96 11.49 -12.54
N GLU A 153 15.87 11.73 -13.47
CA GLU A 153 17.30 11.88 -13.18
C GLU A 153 17.57 13.06 -12.23
N THR A 154 16.84 14.17 -12.38
CA THR A 154 16.95 15.31 -11.48
C THR A 154 16.51 14.93 -10.06
N PHE A 155 15.40 14.21 -9.94
CA PHE A 155 14.88 13.73 -8.67
C PHE A 155 15.84 12.73 -8.00
N LEU A 156 16.37 11.78 -8.77
CA LEU A 156 17.28 10.77 -8.27
C LEU A 156 18.57 11.41 -7.76
N LYS A 157 19.12 12.38 -8.49
CA LYS A 157 20.30 13.14 -8.04
C LYS A 157 20.06 13.92 -6.76
N ASP A 158 18.90 14.57 -6.64
CA ASP A 158 18.51 15.31 -5.44
C ASP A 158 18.37 14.36 -4.23
N PHE A 159 17.68 13.23 -4.40
CA PHE A 159 17.56 12.19 -3.38
C PHE A 159 18.92 11.65 -2.92
N LEU A 160 19.78 11.27 -3.86
CA LEU A 160 21.11 10.73 -3.54
C LEU A 160 21.98 11.78 -2.83
N SER A 161 21.96 13.02 -3.30
CA SER A 161 22.69 14.15 -2.70
C SER A 161 22.23 14.41 -1.27
N GLU A 162 20.92 14.41 -1.00
CA GLU A 162 20.35 14.68 0.32
C GLU A 162 20.83 13.68 1.39
N TYR A 163 21.14 12.46 0.99
CA TYR A 163 21.64 11.40 1.87
C TYR A 163 23.15 11.14 1.75
N ASN A 164 23.88 12.00 1.04
CA ASN A 164 25.32 11.86 0.76
C ASN A 164 25.69 10.52 0.10
N ILE A 165 24.83 10.03 -0.78
CA ILE A 165 25.03 8.80 -1.54
C ILE A 165 25.60 9.17 -2.90
N THR A 166 26.72 8.55 -3.28
CA THR A 166 27.46 8.91 -4.50
C THR A 166 26.97 8.17 -5.74
N SER A 167 26.28 7.04 -5.59
CA SER A 167 25.78 6.23 -6.70
C SER A 167 24.61 5.32 -6.30
N ILE A 168 23.87 4.83 -7.30
CA ILE A 168 22.82 3.81 -7.09
C ILE A 168 23.43 2.51 -6.53
N GLU A 169 24.65 2.15 -6.95
CA GLU A 169 25.34 0.96 -6.42
C GLU A 169 25.65 1.09 -4.92
N GLU A 170 25.98 2.29 -4.45
CA GLU A 170 26.09 2.54 -3.01
C GLU A 170 24.72 2.36 -2.31
N LEU A 171 23.64 2.88 -2.89
CA LEU A 171 22.28 2.73 -2.34
C LEU A 171 21.89 1.26 -2.18
N LYS A 172 22.20 0.41 -3.17
CA LYS A 172 21.91 -1.02 -3.20
C LYS A 172 22.54 -1.81 -2.05
N ASN A 173 23.66 -1.32 -1.53
CA ASN A 173 24.39 -1.95 -0.43
C ASN A 173 23.80 -1.60 0.96
N PHE A 174 22.88 -0.62 1.06
CA PHE A 174 22.20 -0.36 2.31
C PHE A 174 21.12 -1.40 2.61
N LYS A 175 20.86 -1.60 3.91
CA LYS A 175 19.73 -2.41 4.37
C LYS A 175 18.42 -1.85 3.85
N LEU A 176 17.49 -2.73 3.45
CA LEU A 176 16.17 -2.33 2.95
C LEU A 176 15.44 -1.39 3.91
N SER A 177 15.48 -1.66 5.22
CA SER A 177 14.90 -0.77 6.25
C SER A 177 15.44 0.67 6.17
N LYS A 178 16.73 0.84 5.92
CA LYS A 178 17.36 2.15 5.78
C LYS A 178 16.90 2.84 4.49
N VAL A 179 16.89 2.12 3.37
CA VAL A 179 16.42 2.65 2.07
C VAL A 179 14.96 3.08 2.14
N VAL A 180 14.07 2.22 2.65
CA VAL A 180 12.64 2.55 2.82
C VAL A 180 12.45 3.77 3.71
N SER A 181 13.23 3.88 4.80
CA SER A 181 13.20 5.06 5.67
C SER A 181 13.64 6.33 4.93
N MET A 182 14.70 6.25 4.12
CA MET A 182 15.20 7.39 3.33
C MET A 182 14.17 7.86 2.31
N ILE A 183 13.57 6.92 1.55
CA ILE A 183 12.53 7.25 0.57
C ILE A 183 11.33 7.89 1.27
N ARG A 184 10.83 7.27 2.35
CA ARG A 184 9.67 7.80 3.10
C ARG A 184 9.91 9.21 3.61
N GLN A 185 11.07 9.46 4.22
CA GLN A 185 11.42 10.77 4.75
C GLN A 185 11.56 11.81 3.64
N TYR A 186 12.16 11.41 2.52
CA TYR A 186 12.34 12.30 1.38
C TYR A 186 11.00 12.68 0.74
N VAL A 187 10.13 11.72 0.45
CA VAL A 187 8.78 11.97 -0.10
C VAL A 187 7.96 12.85 0.85
N ALA A 188 7.97 12.55 2.15
CA ALA A 188 7.25 13.35 3.14
C ALA A 188 7.76 14.80 3.27
N ARG A 189 9.02 15.08 2.91
CA ARG A 189 9.55 16.45 2.84
C ARG A 189 9.21 17.15 1.53
N LYS A 190 9.17 16.41 0.42
CA LYS A 190 8.93 16.97 -0.92
C LYS A 190 7.45 17.18 -1.24
N LEU A 191 6.54 16.41 -0.64
CA LEU A 191 5.11 16.52 -0.87
C LEU A 191 4.39 17.03 0.37
N ASN A 192 3.60 18.09 0.24
CA ASN A 192 2.64 18.47 1.26
C ASN A 192 1.31 17.77 0.97
N TYR A 193 0.76 17.10 1.99
CA TYR A 193 -0.51 16.40 1.84
C TYR A 193 -1.65 17.41 1.64
N THR A 194 -2.24 17.44 0.45
CA THR A 194 -3.36 18.34 0.13
C THR A 194 -4.28 17.67 -0.90
N PRO A 195 -5.61 17.86 -0.80
CA PRO A 195 -6.53 17.39 -1.83
C PRO A 195 -6.23 18.03 -3.19
N ILE A 196 -6.04 17.23 -4.23
CA ILE A 196 -5.78 17.74 -5.58
C ILE A 196 -7.11 18.07 -6.28
N SER A 197 -7.34 19.37 -6.55
CA SER A 197 -8.49 19.83 -7.31
C SER A 197 -8.35 19.41 -8.79
N GLY A 198 -9.20 18.48 -9.25
CA GLY A 198 -9.18 17.98 -10.63
C GLY A 198 -8.88 16.49 -10.77
N GLY A 199 -8.56 15.81 -9.66
CA GLY A 199 -8.27 14.37 -9.65
C GLY A 199 -6.77 14.09 -9.52
N ARG A 200 -6.36 12.89 -9.96
CA ARG A 200 -4.99 12.39 -9.83
C ARG A 200 -4.04 13.09 -10.81
N GLN A 201 -2.82 13.36 -10.36
CA GLN A 201 -1.73 13.89 -11.20
C GLN A 201 -0.58 12.88 -11.30
N ASN A 202 0.27 13.01 -12.30
CA ASN A 202 1.49 12.20 -12.35
C ASN A 202 2.46 12.65 -11.25
N ILE A 203 3.37 11.76 -10.86
CA ILE A 203 4.28 12.03 -9.75
C ILE A 203 5.20 13.23 -9.97
N PHE A 204 5.65 13.47 -11.20
CA PHE A 204 6.58 14.58 -11.47
C PHE A 204 5.90 15.93 -11.32
N GLU A 205 4.63 16.02 -11.70
CA GLU A 205 3.81 17.19 -11.40
C GLU A 205 3.59 17.37 -9.90
N ALA A 206 3.33 16.27 -9.18
CA ALA A 206 3.17 16.30 -7.74
C ALA A 206 4.42 16.83 -7.02
N LEU A 207 5.58 16.30 -7.39
CA LEU A 207 6.88 16.69 -6.85
C LEU A 207 7.23 18.14 -7.21
N ASN A 208 6.96 18.57 -8.44
CA ASN A 208 7.25 19.93 -8.90
C ASN A 208 6.34 20.98 -8.22
N LYS A 209 5.07 20.64 -7.96
CA LYS A 209 4.15 21.50 -7.19
C LYS A 209 4.36 21.37 -5.68
N SER A 210 5.06 20.34 -5.23
CA SER A 210 5.20 19.94 -3.83
C SER A 210 3.84 19.68 -3.14
N LEU A 211 2.90 19.09 -3.88
CA LEU A 211 1.54 18.80 -3.45
C LEU A 211 1.12 17.41 -3.92
N GLY A 212 0.43 16.65 -3.07
CA GLY A 212 -0.13 15.34 -3.42
C GLY A 212 -1.12 14.84 -2.38
N ASP A 213 -2.00 13.92 -2.77
CA ASP A 213 -2.84 13.16 -1.84
C ASP A 213 -2.36 11.71 -1.70
N CYS A 214 -3.18 10.84 -1.10
CA CYS A 214 -2.80 9.45 -0.87
C CYS A 214 -2.39 8.71 -2.15
N SER A 215 -2.89 9.10 -3.32
CA SER A 215 -2.55 8.48 -4.60
C SER A 215 -1.13 8.84 -5.06
N GLU A 216 -0.74 10.11 -5.03
CA GLU A 216 0.63 10.52 -5.38
C GLU A 216 1.66 10.00 -4.37
N TYR A 217 1.30 9.90 -3.09
CA TYR A 217 2.16 9.27 -2.08
C TYR A 217 2.35 7.76 -2.35
N SER A 218 1.31 7.07 -2.83
CA SER A 218 1.40 5.66 -3.24
C SER A 218 2.35 5.53 -4.43
N ASP A 219 2.16 6.35 -5.47
CA ASP A 219 3.01 6.35 -6.67
C ASP A 219 4.48 6.63 -6.34
N ALA A 220 4.75 7.50 -5.36
CA ALA A 220 6.10 7.82 -4.90
C ALA A 220 6.81 6.69 -4.15
N LEU A 221 6.05 5.74 -3.59
CA LEU A 221 6.54 4.69 -2.70
C LEU A 221 6.46 3.28 -3.30
N GLU A 222 5.60 3.05 -4.30
CA GLU A 222 5.22 1.70 -4.76
C GLU A 222 6.22 1.02 -5.72
N ASN A 223 7.29 1.65 -6.20
CA ASN A 223 8.27 1.00 -7.11
C ASN A 223 9.73 1.36 -6.84
#